data_AF-A0A2T2V7F4-F1
#
_entry.id   AF-A0A2T2V7F4-F1
#
_cell.length_a   1.000
_cell.length_b   1.000
_cell.length_c   1.000
_cell.angle_alpha   90.00
_cell.angle_beta   90.00
_cell.angle_gamma   90.00
#
_symmetry.space_group_name_H-M   'P 1'
#
loop_
_entity.id
_entity.type
_entity.pdbx_description
1 polymer ?
#
loop_
_entity_poly.entity_id
_entity_poly.type
_entity_poly.pdbx_seq_one_letter_code
_entity_poly.pdbx_strand_id
1 'polypeptide(L)'
;MERHIKSFLIVGLLLTFACSTQAKENIETSGKTRKQTDELKKQAASCSPASAQTDLDVNNVRTTLLNGGDMWWDLNDAKYEVPKVSPPGSAPSVHSLFAGSIWVGGIDPGGNLKIAAQTYRHCHKTNL
;
A
#
# COMPACT_ATOMS: atom_id res chain seq x y z
N MET A 1 -45.83 24.01 -19.19
CA MET A 1 -44.58 24.06 -19.99
C MET A 1 -43.39 24.48 -19.13
N GLU A 2 -43.45 25.64 -18.48
CA GLU A 2 -42.45 26.17 -17.51
C GLU A 2 -41.91 25.17 -16.46
N ARG A 3 -42.78 24.37 -15.83
CA ARG A 3 -42.41 23.44 -14.75
C ARG A 3 -41.57 22.25 -15.25
N HIS A 4 -41.77 21.84 -16.50
CA HIS A 4 -40.99 20.78 -17.14
C HIS A 4 -39.62 21.32 -17.57
N ILE A 5 -39.56 22.55 -18.08
CA ILE A 5 -38.30 23.22 -18.44
C ILE A 5 -37.39 23.36 -17.22
N LYS A 6 -37.91 23.81 -16.07
CA LYS A 6 -37.14 23.91 -14.82
C LYS A 6 -36.66 22.54 -14.32
N SER A 7 -37.48 21.50 -14.46
CA SER A 7 -37.09 20.14 -14.08
C SER A 7 -35.97 19.60 -14.98
N PHE A 8 -36.03 19.85 -16.29
CA PHE A 8 -34.96 19.50 -17.22
C PHE A 8 -33.65 20.24 -16.93
N LEU A 9 -33.72 21.52 -16.54
CA LEU A 9 -32.53 22.30 -16.16
C LEU A 9 -31.90 21.81 -14.85
N ILE A 10 -32.72 21.45 -13.85
CA ILE A 10 -32.22 20.91 -12.57
C ILE A 10 -31.60 19.52 -12.76
N VAL A 11 -32.21 18.65 -13.56
CA VAL A 11 -31.65 17.33 -13.89
C VAL A 11 -30.35 17.47 -14.67
N GLY A 12 -30.28 18.40 -15.64
CA GLY A 12 -29.05 18.69 -16.38
C GLY A 12 -27.91 19.18 -15.47
N LEU A 13 -28.21 20.03 -14.49
CA LEU A 13 -27.23 20.56 -13.53
C LEU A 13 -26.75 19.50 -12.52
N LEU A 14 -27.61 18.56 -12.13
CA LEU A 14 -27.22 17.44 -11.25
C LEU A 14 -26.35 16.41 -11.99
N LEU A 15 -26.59 16.19 -13.28
CA LEU A 15 -25.77 15.27 -14.09
C LEU A 15 -24.34 15.78 -14.33
N THR A 16 -24.12 17.09 -14.41
CA THR A 16 -22.78 17.65 -14.63
C THR A 16 -21.91 17.60 -13.37
N PHE A 17 -22.51 17.62 -12.17
CA PHE A 17 -21.78 17.52 -10.91
C PHE A 17 -21.29 16.09 -10.59
N ALA A 18 -21.99 15.06 -11.08
CA ALA A 18 -21.64 13.66 -10.83
C ALA A 18 -20.40 13.16 -11.63
N CYS A 19 -19.93 13.90 -12.64
CA CYS A 19 -18.88 13.43 -13.56
C CYS A 19 -17.45 13.86 -13.15
N SER A 20 -17.28 14.51 -12.00
CA SER A 20 -15.97 15.03 -11.56
C SER A 20 -15.24 14.11 -10.59
N THR A 21 -15.20 12.79 -10.84
CA THR A 21 -14.34 11.89 -10.08
C THR A 21 -12.97 11.80 -10.74
N GLN A 22 -12.06 12.71 -10.38
CA GLN A 22 -10.66 12.58 -10.76
C GLN A 22 -9.96 11.62 -9.78
N ALA A 23 -9.93 10.33 -10.12
CA ALA A 23 -9.03 9.39 -9.49
C ALA A 23 -7.70 9.43 -10.25
N LYS A 24 -6.72 10.18 -9.71
CA LYS A 24 -5.37 10.19 -10.29
C LYS A 24 -4.68 8.89 -9.88
N GLU A 25 -4.40 8.03 -10.85
CA GLU A 25 -3.62 6.82 -10.62
C GLU A 25 -2.20 7.16 -10.12
N ASN A 26 -1.61 6.25 -9.33
CA ASN A 26 -0.20 6.33 -8.99
C ASN A 26 0.62 5.95 -10.25
N ILE A 27 0.90 6.95 -11.09
CA ILE A 27 1.78 6.80 -12.25
C ILE A 27 3.18 6.48 -11.72
N GLU A 28 3.54 5.20 -11.63
CA GLU A 28 4.92 4.82 -11.83
C GLU A 28 5.31 5.35 -13.21
N THR A 29 6.20 6.34 -13.24
CA THR A 29 6.61 7.01 -14.48
C THR A 29 7.50 6.05 -15.27
N SER A 30 6.90 5.00 -15.82
CA SER A 30 7.53 4.07 -16.76
C SER A 30 7.69 4.84 -18.07
N GLY A 31 8.92 5.29 -18.36
CA GLY A 31 9.20 5.97 -19.64
C GLY A 31 10.12 7.19 -19.59
N LYS A 32 10.69 7.55 -18.43
CA LYS A 32 11.93 8.34 -18.41
C LYS A 32 12.97 7.50 -17.70
N THR A 33 14.05 7.16 -18.40
CA THR A 33 15.29 6.63 -17.81
C THR A 33 15.71 7.57 -16.69
N ARG A 34 15.21 7.29 -15.50
CA ARG A 34 15.41 8.13 -14.34
C ARG A 34 16.79 7.76 -13.84
N LYS A 35 17.74 8.68 -14.04
CA LYS A 35 18.92 8.83 -13.17
C LYS A 35 18.48 9.15 -11.72
N GLN A 36 17.58 8.35 -11.16
CA GLN A 36 16.97 8.55 -9.85
C GLN A 36 16.98 7.25 -9.02
N THR A 37 17.36 6.13 -9.62
CA THR A 37 17.84 4.97 -8.87
C THR A 37 19.05 5.34 -8.02
N ASP A 38 19.93 6.25 -8.49
CA ASP A 38 21.08 6.71 -7.71
C ASP A 38 20.71 7.71 -6.60
N GLU A 39 19.71 8.56 -6.84
CA GLU A 39 19.29 9.59 -5.87
C GLU A 39 18.43 9.01 -4.73
N LEU A 40 17.63 7.97 -4.98
CA LEU A 40 16.95 7.22 -3.90
C LEU A 40 17.91 6.29 -3.15
N LYS A 41 18.89 5.69 -3.85
CA LYS A 41 19.99 4.95 -3.22
C LYS A 41 20.88 5.84 -2.35
N LYS A 42 20.99 7.14 -2.64
CA LYS A 42 21.75 8.10 -1.83
C LYS A 42 21.14 8.33 -0.44
N GLN A 43 19.85 8.08 -0.25
CA GLN A 43 19.17 8.32 1.03
C GLN A 43 19.18 7.10 1.96
N ALA A 44 19.32 5.89 1.42
CA ALA A 44 19.59 4.69 2.21
C ALA A 44 21.11 4.56 2.40
N ALA A 45 21.58 4.56 3.64
CA ALA A 45 23.00 4.53 3.98
C ALA A 45 23.69 3.21 3.56
N SER A 46 23.94 2.94 2.27
CA SER A 46 24.62 1.74 1.75
C SER A 46 24.16 0.38 2.33
N CYS A 47 22.97 0.31 2.93
CA CYS A 47 22.46 -0.90 3.56
C CYS A 47 22.05 -1.91 2.49
N SER A 48 22.33 -3.19 2.73
CA SER A 48 21.74 -4.28 1.95
C SER A 48 20.21 -4.26 2.11
N PRO A 49 19.45 -4.64 1.06
CA PRO A 49 18.01 -4.72 1.15
C PRO A 49 17.59 -5.76 2.20
N ALA A 50 16.45 -5.50 2.83
CA ALA A 50 15.81 -6.43 3.76
C ALA A 50 15.47 -7.75 3.06
N SER A 51 15.81 -8.88 3.70
CA SER A 51 15.61 -10.24 3.18
C SER A 51 15.07 -11.23 4.22
N ALA A 52 14.90 -10.79 5.47
CA ALA A 52 14.43 -11.65 6.53
C ALA A 52 12.90 -11.60 6.62
N GLN A 53 12.32 -12.78 6.82
CA GLN A 53 10.90 -12.99 6.99
C GLN A 53 10.68 -13.93 8.18
N THR A 54 9.63 -13.69 8.96
CA THR A 54 9.18 -14.60 10.02
C THR A 54 7.67 -14.60 10.11
N ASP A 55 7.09 -15.66 10.66
CA ASP A 55 5.64 -15.76 10.88
C ASP A 55 5.33 -15.66 12.37
N LEU A 56 4.36 -14.81 12.70
CA LEU A 56 3.75 -14.70 14.02
C LEU A 56 2.51 -15.59 14.05
N ASP A 57 2.51 -16.58 14.94
CA ASP A 57 1.38 -17.49 15.16
C ASP A 57 0.96 -17.46 16.64
N VAL A 58 0.01 -16.59 16.99
CA VAL A 58 -0.44 -16.37 18.38
C VAL A 58 -1.92 -16.00 18.41
N ASN A 59 -2.64 -16.37 19.47
CA ASN A 59 -4.03 -15.94 19.73
C ASN A 59 -4.99 -16.10 18.54
N ASN A 60 -4.91 -17.24 17.84
CA ASN A 60 -5.75 -17.52 16.66
C ASN A 60 -5.49 -16.59 15.45
N VAL A 61 -4.34 -15.93 15.41
CA VAL A 61 -3.85 -15.13 14.29
C VAL A 61 -2.59 -15.78 13.74
N ARG A 62 -2.48 -15.89 12.42
CA ARG A 62 -1.24 -16.23 11.72
C ARG A 62 -0.89 -15.11 10.75
N THR A 63 0.32 -14.56 10.84
CA THR A 63 0.75 -13.53 9.90
C THR A 63 2.24 -13.44 9.65
N THR A 64 2.61 -12.98 8.46
CA THR A 64 3.99 -12.79 8.02
C THR A 64 4.50 -11.38 8.35
N LEU A 65 5.72 -11.31 8.88
CA LEU A 65 6.46 -10.10 9.20
C LEU A 65 7.74 -10.06 8.35
N LEU A 66 7.95 -8.96 7.63
CA LEU A 66 9.17 -8.72 6.86
C LEU A 66 10.02 -7.65 7.56
N ASN A 67 11.33 -7.85 7.60
CA ASN A 67 12.23 -6.89 8.27
C ASN A 67 12.45 -5.59 7.46
N GLY A 68 11.82 -5.46 6.28
CA GLY A 68 11.78 -4.24 5.47
C GLY A 68 10.80 -3.19 5.98
N GLY A 69 10.06 -3.49 7.05
CA GLY A 69 9.06 -2.59 7.63
C GLY A 69 7.68 -2.74 7.00
N ASP A 70 7.49 -3.70 6.10
CA ASP A 70 6.20 -4.12 5.59
C ASP A 70 5.76 -5.46 6.19
N MET A 71 4.46 -5.61 6.37
CA MET A 71 3.88 -6.75 7.07
C MET A 71 2.64 -7.25 6.35
N TRP A 72 2.25 -8.47 6.70
CA TRP A 72 0.93 -9.03 6.43
C TRP A 72 0.68 -9.45 4.98
N TRP A 73 1.72 -9.56 4.15
CA TRP A 73 1.63 -9.91 2.73
C TRP A 73 2.95 -10.52 2.21
N ASP A 74 2.93 -11.07 1.00
CA ASP A 74 4.09 -11.64 0.30
C ASP A 74 4.40 -10.99 -1.06
N LEU A 75 4.01 -9.71 -1.23
CA LEU A 75 3.99 -8.95 -2.49
C LEU A 75 2.86 -9.28 -3.46
N ASN A 76 2.13 -10.38 -3.26
CA ASN A 76 1.02 -10.77 -4.13
C ASN A 76 -0.28 -11.01 -3.34
N ASP A 77 -0.19 -11.76 -2.25
CA ASP A 77 -1.31 -12.25 -1.47
C ASP A 77 -1.27 -11.75 -0.02
N ALA A 78 -2.46 -11.59 0.57
CA ALA A 78 -2.62 -11.29 1.99
C ALA A 78 -2.15 -12.46 2.87
N LYS A 79 -1.55 -12.12 4.01
CA LYS A 79 -1.06 -13.06 5.02
C LYS A 79 -1.56 -12.75 6.43
N TYR A 80 -2.48 -11.80 6.67
CA TYR A 80 -3.06 -11.60 8.01
C TYR A 80 -4.29 -12.47 8.21
N GLU A 81 -4.09 -13.73 8.59
CA GLU A 81 -5.15 -14.73 8.76
C GLU A 81 -5.77 -14.68 10.16
N VAL A 82 -7.09 -14.46 10.23
CA VAL A 82 -7.86 -14.54 11.49
C VAL A 82 -9.33 -14.89 11.20
N PRO A 83 -9.90 -15.94 11.82
CA PRO A 83 -9.22 -16.95 12.63
C PRO A 83 -8.24 -17.79 11.78
N LYS A 84 -7.11 -18.20 12.37
CA LYS A 84 -6.14 -19.07 11.67
C LYS A 84 -6.72 -20.47 11.46
N VAL A 85 -6.51 -21.02 10.27
CA VAL A 85 -6.87 -22.39 9.94
C VAL A 85 -5.75 -23.35 10.40
N SER A 86 -6.15 -24.46 11.04
CA SER A 86 -5.24 -25.50 11.51
C SER A 86 -5.77 -26.90 11.14
N PRO A 87 -4.98 -27.76 10.45
CA PRO A 87 -3.69 -27.46 9.85
C PRO A 87 -3.81 -26.46 8.68
N PRO A 88 -2.74 -25.73 8.32
CA PRO A 88 -2.77 -24.79 7.19
C PRO A 88 -3.30 -25.49 5.92
N GLY A 89 -4.27 -24.88 5.25
CA GLY A 89 -4.87 -25.42 4.02
C GLY A 89 -5.99 -26.44 4.22
N SER A 90 -6.39 -26.76 5.46
CA SER A 90 -7.56 -27.65 5.71
C SER A 90 -8.90 -27.01 5.37
N ALA A 91 -8.95 -25.69 5.32
CA ALA A 91 -10.10 -24.88 4.95
C ALA A 91 -9.61 -23.58 4.27
N PRO A 92 -10.47 -22.87 3.53
CA PRO A 92 -10.12 -21.57 2.97
C PRO A 92 -9.73 -20.59 4.08
N SER A 93 -8.53 -20.00 3.97
CA SER A 93 -8.07 -18.94 4.87
C SER A 93 -8.83 -17.63 4.59
N VAL A 94 -9.20 -16.94 5.65
CA VAL A 94 -9.80 -15.60 5.60
C VAL A 94 -8.83 -14.58 6.19
N HIS A 95 -8.70 -13.44 5.51
CA HIS A 95 -7.74 -12.41 5.87
C HIS A 95 -8.43 -11.08 6.18
N SER A 96 -8.09 -10.47 7.32
CA SER A 96 -8.66 -9.17 7.72
C SER A 96 -7.85 -7.97 7.24
N LEU A 97 -6.57 -8.16 6.90
CA LEU A 97 -5.67 -7.12 6.41
C LEU A 97 -4.90 -7.66 5.19
N PHE A 98 -4.83 -6.86 4.13
CA PHE A 98 -4.08 -7.22 2.92
C PHE A 98 -2.59 -6.94 3.09
N ALA A 99 -2.21 -5.75 3.53
CA ALA A 99 -0.82 -5.34 3.75
C ALA A 99 -0.75 -4.27 4.85
N GLY A 100 0.41 -4.11 5.48
CA GLY A 100 0.68 -3.09 6.48
C GLY A 100 2.14 -2.64 6.48
N SER A 101 2.44 -1.58 7.22
CA SER A 101 3.82 -1.11 7.43
C SER A 101 3.99 -0.48 8.80
N ILE A 102 5.17 -0.63 9.40
CA ILE A 102 5.54 0.04 10.66
C ILE A 102 6.44 1.23 10.35
N TRP A 103 6.07 2.40 10.88
CA TRP A 103 6.84 3.62 10.72
C TRP A 103 7.45 4.00 12.07
N VAL A 104 8.73 4.32 12.06
CA VAL A 104 9.47 4.71 13.26
C VAL A 104 10.12 6.06 13.00
N GLY A 105 9.91 7.02 13.90
CA GLY A 105 10.48 8.35 13.77
C GLY A 105 10.90 8.94 15.12
N GLY A 106 11.79 9.92 15.07
CA GLY A 106 12.28 10.63 16.25
C GLY A 106 13.04 11.89 15.89
N ILE A 107 13.23 12.74 16.89
CA ILE A 107 14.07 13.95 16.78
C ILE A 107 15.47 13.60 17.32
N ASP A 108 16.51 13.89 16.54
CA ASP A 108 17.88 13.69 16.99
C ASP A 108 18.36 14.82 17.94
N PRO A 109 19.50 14.68 18.63
CA PRO A 109 20.01 15.72 19.52
C PRO A 109 20.28 17.08 18.84
N GLY A 110 20.39 17.12 17.51
CA GLY A 110 20.52 18.34 16.72
C GLY A 110 19.20 18.97 16.31
N GLY A 111 18.06 18.41 16.74
CA GLY A 111 16.73 18.91 16.42
C GLY A 111 16.18 18.44 15.07
N ASN A 112 16.84 17.50 14.38
CA ASN A 112 16.40 17.03 13.06
C ASN A 112 15.41 15.87 13.19
N LEU A 113 14.35 15.90 12.38
CA LEU A 113 13.41 14.79 12.25
C LEU A 113 14.02 13.66 11.41
N LYS A 114 14.07 12.45 11.97
CA LYS A 114 14.46 11.22 11.27
C LYS A 114 13.29 10.26 11.27
N ILE A 115 12.95 9.72 10.11
CA ILE A 115 11.85 8.77 9.94
C ILE A 115 12.31 7.62 9.04
N ALA A 116 12.03 6.39 9.47
CA ALA A 116 11.99 5.20 8.64
C ALA A 116 10.52 4.87 8.36
N ALA A 117 10.09 5.08 7.13
CA ALA A 117 8.72 4.84 6.68
C ALA A 117 8.73 4.30 5.26
N GLN A 118 7.72 3.50 4.94
CA GLN A 118 7.53 2.94 3.60
C GLN A 118 6.05 3.04 3.23
N THR A 119 5.77 3.40 1.97
CA THR A 119 4.43 3.33 1.40
C THR A 119 4.18 1.95 0.81
N TYR A 120 2.92 1.66 0.47
CA TYR A 120 2.57 0.44 -0.24
C TYR A 120 3.39 0.31 -1.54
N ARG A 121 4.07 -0.84 -1.69
CA ARG A 121 4.89 -1.12 -2.86
C ARG A 121 4.00 -1.66 -3.97
N HIS A 122 4.14 -1.13 -5.16
CA HIS A 122 3.47 -1.71 -6.32
C HIS A 122 4.36 -2.84 -6.84
N CYS A 123 3.76 -4.00 -7.12
CA CYS A 123 4.47 -5.08 -7.77
C CYS A 123 4.77 -4.67 -9.21
N HIS A 124 5.96 -4.12 -9.45
CA HIS A 124 6.48 -3.95 -10.80
C HIS A 124 7.00 -5.30 -11.29
N LYS A 125 6.20 -6.02 -12.09
CA LYS A 125 6.66 -7.21 -12.82
C LYS A 125 7.61 -6.78 -13.94
N THR A 126 8.84 -6.41 -13.61
CA THR A 126 9.93 -6.56 -14.57
C THR A 126 10.24 -8.04 -14.66
N ASN A 127 9.69 -8.69 -15.70
CA ASN A 127 10.22 -9.96 -16.18
C ASN A 127 11.73 -9.78 -16.39
N LEU A 128 12.53 -10.48 -15.60
CA LEU A 128 13.85 -10.91 -16.01
C LEU A 128 13.71 -12.31 -16.61
#